data_AF-A0A6H1A5L9-F1
#
_entry.id   AF-A0A6H1A5L9-F1
#
_cell.length_a   1.000
_cell.length_b   1.000
_cell.length_c   1.000
_cell.angle_alpha   90.00
_cell.angle_beta   90.00
_cell.angle_gamma   90.00
#
_symmetry.space_group_name_H-M   'P 1'
#
loop_
_entity.id
_entity.type
_entity.pdbx_description
1 polymer ?
#
loop_
_entity_poly.entity_id
_entity_poly.type
_entity_poly.pdbx_seq_one_letter_code
_entity_poly.pdbx_strand_id
1 'polypeptide(L)'
;MSTGGYKASADVLSAAAKDVKSTQEDLDAIITDIRNKLDVLNQTWQGRGGQAFQGAILSWQRTANRVTGALDNFHASLTGTEQTYNETDDFVAGGLNRYEDGAL
;
A
#
# COMPACT_ATOMS: atom_id res chain seq x y z
N MET A 1 -29.17 3.43 -2.18
CA MET A 1 -28.13 3.32 -1.13
C MET A 1 -28.21 4.57 -0.28
N SER A 2 -28.25 4.46 1.05
CA SER A 2 -28.32 5.64 1.95
C SER A 2 -26.91 6.13 2.31
N THR A 3 -26.79 7.40 2.69
CA THR A 3 -25.56 8.09 3.12
C THR A 3 -24.78 7.31 4.20
N GLY A 4 -25.46 6.54 5.05
CA GLY A 4 -24.83 5.69 6.06
C GLY A 4 -24.07 4.49 5.47
N GLY A 5 -24.49 3.98 4.31
CA GLY A 5 -23.78 2.91 3.61
C GLY A 5 -22.45 3.38 3.01
N TYR A 6 -22.39 4.61 2.52
CA TYR A 6 -21.16 5.20 1.96
C TYR A 6 -20.10 5.46 3.03
N LYS A 7 -20.49 6.01 4.19
CA LYS A 7 -19.57 6.19 5.33
C LYS A 7 -19.00 4.87 5.83
N ALA A 8 -19.84 3.86 6.02
CA ALA A 8 -19.37 2.54 6.44
C ALA A 8 -18.38 1.92 5.44
N SER A 9 -18.54 2.13 4.13
CA SER A 9 -17.57 1.67 3.13
C SER A 9 -16.27 2.47 3.14
N ALA A 10 -16.32 3.78 3.36
CA ALA A 10 -15.13 4.63 3.46
C ALA A 10 -14.28 4.25 4.69
N ASP A 11 -14.92 4.01 5.84
CA ASP A 11 -14.24 3.58 7.07
C ASP A 11 -13.52 2.24 6.88
N VAL A 12 -14.16 1.29 6.19
CA VAL A 12 -13.54 -0.02 5.87
C VAL A 12 -12.35 0.13 4.93
N LEU A 13 -12.44 1.00 3.92
CA LEU A 13 -11.33 1.28 3.00
C LEU A 13 -10.14 1.94 3.71
N SER A 14 -10.43 2.89 4.60
CA SER A 14 -9.40 3.57 5.40
C SER A 14 -8.68 2.61 6.35
N ALA A 15 -9.44 1.73 7.03
CA ALA A 15 -8.87 0.69 7.87
C ALA A 15 -7.99 -0.29 7.07
N ALA A 16 -8.47 -0.74 5.90
CA ALA A 16 -7.70 -1.60 5.01
C ALA A 16 -6.42 -0.92 4.51
N ALA A 17 -6.46 0.37 4.17
CA ALA A 17 -5.28 1.13 3.75
C ALA A 17 -4.24 1.17 4.87
N LYS A 18 -4.67 1.43 6.12
CA LYS A 18 -3.78 1.41 7.28
C LYS A 18 -3.14 0.04 7.50
N ASP A 19 -3.90 -1.04 7.40
CA ASP A 19 -3.39 -2.41 7.57
C ASP A 19 -2.36 -2.77 6.48
N VAL A 20 -2.64 -2.38 5.23
CA VAL A 20 -1.69 -2.56 4.12
C VAL A 20 -0.41 -1.77 4.36
N LYS A 21 -0.53 -0.53 4.85
CA LYS A 21 0.64 0.31 5.16
C LYS A 21 1.50 -0.30 6.27
N SER A 22 0.88 -0.77 7.35
CA SER A 22 1.61 -1.46 8.43
C SER A 22 2.32 -2.71 7.92
N THR A 23 1.63 -3.52 7.10
CA THR A 23 2.21 -4.73 6.50
C THR A 23 3.39 -4.41 5.59
N GLN A 24 3.31 -3.31 4.85
CA GLN A 24 4.42 -2.82 4.03
C GLN A 24 5.64 -2.46 4.88
N GLU A 25 5.45 -1.71 5.97
CA GLU A 25 6.53 -1.30 6.86
C GLU A 25 7.24 -2.51 7.50
N ASP A 26 6.46 -3.50 7.93
CA ASP A 26 6.99 -4.77 8.45
C ASP A 26 7.81 -5.53 7.40
N LEU A 27 7.29 -5.59 6.16
CA LEU A 27 8.00 -6.25 5.05
C LEU A 27 9.29 -5.51 4.67
N ASP A 28 9.29 -4.18 4.67
CA ASP A 28 10.48 -3.38 4.39
C ASP A 28 11.56 -3.59 5.47
N ALA A 29 11.16 -3.72 6.73
CA ALA A 29 12.07 -4.06 7.83
C ALA A 29 12.70 -5.45 7.63
N ILE A 30 11.90 -6.46 7.28
CA ILE A 30 12.37 -7.82 7.01
C ILE A 30 13.31 -7.84 5.80
N ILE A 31 12.95 -7.16 4.72
CA ILE A 31 13.78 -7.06 3.51
C ILE A 31 15.12 -6.42 3.85
N THR A 32 15.12 -5.36 4.64
CA THR A 32 16.34 -4.66 5.07
C THR A 32 17.23 -5.57 5.92
N ASP A 33 16.66 -6.31 6.87
CA ASP A 33 17.39 -7.27 7.69
C ASP A 33 18.04 -8.38 6.83
N ILE A 34 17.29 -8.92 5.86
CA ILE A 34 17.84 -9.93 4.93
C ILE A 34 18.96 -9.33 4.07
N ARG A 35 18.82 -8.09 3.55
CA ARG A 35 19.90 -7.41 2.80
C ARG A 35 21.17 -7.32 3.63
N ASN A 36 21.07 -6.86 4.87
CA ASN A 36 22.21 -6.73 5.78
C ASN A 36 22.90 -8.08 6.02
N LYS A 37 22.12 -9.15 6.24
CA LYS A 37 22.65 -10.52 6.41
C LYS A 37 23.35 -11.02 5.15
N LEU A 38 22.77 -10.76 3.98
CA LEU A 38 23.36 -11.16 2.69
C LEU A 38 24.66 -10.42 2.39
N ASP A 39 24.76 -9.13 2.74
CA ASP A 39 25.97 -8.34 2.54
C ASP A 39 27.14 -8.86 3.39
N VAL A 40 26.88 -9.26 4.64
CA VAL A 40 27.88 -9.91 5.50
C VAL A 40 28.36 -11.24 4.89
N LEU A 41 27.44 -12.05 4.37
CA LEU A 41 27.77 -13.34 3.75
C LEU A 41 28.54 -13.17 2.42
N ASN A 42 28.23 -12.14 1.63
CA ASN A 42 28.89 -11.86 0.37
C ASN A 42 30.39 -11.55 0.54
N GLN A 43 30.79 -10.96 1.67
CA GLN A 43 32.21 -10.77 2.00
C GLN A 43 32.96 -12.08 2.20
N THR A 44 32.25 -13.13 2.62
CA THR A 44 32.82 -14.44 2.98
C THR A 44 32.88 -15.40 1.78
N TRP A 45 31.93 -15.30 0.83
CA TRP A 45 31.81 -16.24 -0.29
C TRP A 45 32.51 -15.72 -1.55
N GLN A 46 33.84 -15.64 -1.51
CA GLN A 46 34.66 -15.37 -2.69
C GLN A 46 35.01 -16.67 -3.44
N GLY A 47 34.76 -16.71 -4.76
CA GLY A 47 35.07 -17.88 -5.62
C GLY A 47 33.88 -18.34 -6.48
N ARG A 48 33.98 -19.53 -7.10
CA ARG A 48 32.95 -20.06 -8.04
C ARG A 48 31.56 -20.25 -7.39
N GLY A 49 31.50 -20.50 -6.08
CA GLY A 49 30.24 -20.53 -5.32
C GLY A 49 29.59 -19.14 -5.13
N GLY A 50 30.40 -18.07 -5.15
CA GLY A 50 29.94 -16.69 -5.02
C GLY A 50 29.11 -16.20 -6.21
N GLN A 51 29.39 -16.67 -7.43
CA GLN A 51 28.60 -16.32 -8.61
C GLN A 51 27.16 -16.85 -8.55
N ALA A 52 26.99 -18.11 -8.15
CA ALA A 52 25.65 -18.70 -7.99
C ALA A 52 24.86 -17.98 -6.88
N PHE A 53 25.54 -17.64 -5.78
CA PHE A 53 24.94 -16.87 -4.68
C PHE A 53 24.54 -15.45 -5.10
N GLN A 54 25.39 -14.74 -5.84
CA GLN A 54 25.07 -13.43 -6.39
C GLN A 54 23.85 -13.48 -7.31
N GLY A 55 23.74 -14.52 -8.15
CA GLY A 55 22.53 -14.75 -8.95
C GLY A 55 21.27 -14.92 -8.11
N ALA A 56 21.35 -15.70 -7.02
CA ALA A 56 20.25 -15.90 -6.09
C ALA A 56 19.85 -14.60 -5.37
N ILE A 57 20.83 -13.82 -4.89
CA ILE A 57 20.59 -12.51 -4.26
C ILE A 57 19.87 -11.56 -5.22
N LEU A 58 20.34 -11.45 -6.46
CA LEU A 58 19.71 -10.57 -7.46
C LEU A 58 18.27 -11.01 -7.75
N SER A 59 18.01 -12.31 -7.85
CA SER A 59 16.66 -12.83 -8.03
C SER A 59 15.76 -12.54 -6.85
N TRP A 60 16.26 -12.73 -5.64
CA TRP A 60 15.54 -12.41 -4.41
C TRP A 60 15.21 -10.91 -4.33
N GLN A 61 16.18 -10.02 -4.61
CA GLN A 61 15.96 -8.57 -4.61
C GLN A 61 14.87 -8.14 -5.60
N ARG A 62 14.84 -8.74 -6.80
CA ARG A 62 13.77 -8.48 -7.78
C ARG A 62 12.40 -8.89 -7.24
N THR A 63 12.31 -10.05 -6.61
CA THR A 63 11.05 -10.51 -5.99
C THR A 63 10.61 -9.59 -4.86
N ALA A 64 11.54 -9.20 -3.97
CA ALA A 64 11.26 -8.29 -2.87
C ALA A 64 10.68 -6.96 -3.39
N ASN A 65 11.34 -6.35 -4.38
CA ASN A 65 10.88 -5.10 -4.98
C ASN A 65 9.51 -5.23 -5.67
N ARG A 66 9.21 -6.40 -6.26
CA ARG A 66 7.89 -6.66 -6.87
C ARG A 66 6.79 -6.74 -5.81
N VAL A 67 7.07 -7.36 -4.66
CA VAL A 67 6.09 -7.47 -3.56
C VAL A 67 5.83 -6.10 -2.94
N THR A 68 6.87 -5.33 -2.62
CA THR A 68 6.70 -4.00 -2.04
C THR A 68 5.97 -3.05 -2.99
N GLY A 69 6.33 -3.06 -4.28
CA GLY A 69 5.62 -2.26 -5.29
C GLY A 69 4.15 -2.69 -5.50
N ALA A 70 3.82 -3.97 -5.29
CA ALA A 70 2.42 -4.40 -5.33
C ALA A 70 1.61 -3.87 -4.13
N LEU A 71 2.23 -3.80 -2.95
CA LEU A 71 1.62 -3.22 -1.75
C LEU A 71 1.43 -1.71 -1.89
N ASP A 72 2.40 -0.99 -2.46
CA ASP A 72 2.28 0.43 -2.78
C ASP A 72 1.07 0.70 -3.69
N ASN A 73 0.96 -0.06 -4.79
CA ASN A 73 -0.13 0.09 -5.74
C ASN A 73 -1.49 -0.25 -5.09
N PHE A 74 -1.53 -1.28 -4.25
CA PHE A 74 -2.75 -1.66 -3.56
C PHE A 74 -3.18 -0.58 -2.55
N HIS A 75 -2.24 -0.06 -1.75
CA HIS A 75 -2.48 1.05 -0.85
C HIS A 75 -3.02 2.28 -1.60
N ALA A 76 -2.37 2.68 -2.69
CA ALA A 76 -2.81 3.81 -3.52
C ALA A 76 -4.22 3.59 -4.10
N SER A 77 -4.55 2.35 -4.47
CA SER A 77 -5.88 2.00 -4.96
C SER A 77 -6.95 2.14 -3.87
N LEU A 78 -6.62 1.75 -2.62
CA LEU A 78 -7.53 1.90 -1.48
C LEU A 78 -7.78 3.39 -1.15
N THR A 79 -6.72 4.20 -1.05
CA THR A 79 -6.84 5.63 -0.71
C THR A 79 -7.50 6.45 -1.83
N GLY A 80 -7.24 6.11 -3.09
CA GLY A 80 -7.91 6.76 -4.23
C GLY A 80 -9.42 6.44 -4.29
N THR A 81 -9.79 5.22 -3.89
CA THR A 81 -11.20 4.82 -3.78
C THR A 81 -11.89 5.57 -2.65
N GLU A 82 -11.25 5.71 -1.48
CA GLU A 82 -11.76 6.51 -0.36
C GLU A 82 -11.99 7.97 -0.75
N GLN A 83 -11.02 8.62 -1.41
CA GLN A 83 -11.16 10.00 -1.89
C GLN A 83 -12.37 10.18 -2.81
N THR A 84 -12.59 9.24 -3.73
CA THR A 84 -13.74 9.28 -4.65
C THR A 84 -15.09 9.21 -3.90
N TYR A 85 -15.17 8.40 -2.84
CA TYR A 85 -16.38 8.31 -2.02
C TYR A 85 -16.65 9.62 -1.25
N ASN A 86 -15.61 10.22 -0.67
CA ASN A 86 -15.74 11.48 0.07
C ASN A 86 -16.17 12.64 -0.85
N GLU A 87 -15.55 12.77 -2.03
CA GLU A 87 -15.93 13.78 -3.03
C GLU A 87 -17.39 13.64 -3.48
N THR A 88 -17.87 12.40 -3.62
CA THR A 88 -19.27 12.14 -4.01
C THR A 88 -20.25 12.51 -2.89
N ASP A 89 -19.92 12.20 -1.63
CA ASP A 89 -20.77 12.55 -0.48
C ASP A 89 -20.84 14.08 -0.30
N ASP A 90 -19.71 14.77 -0.38
CA ASP A 90 -19.62 16.24 -0.28
C ASP A 90 -20.40 16.93 -1.41
N PHE A 91 -20.34 16.40 -2.64
CA PHE A 91 -21.09 16.93 -3.77
C PHE A 91 -22.61 16.81 -3.55
N VAL A 92 -23.07 15.66 -3.06
CA VAL A 92 -24.51 15.43 -2.77
C VAL A 92 -24.96 16.30 -1.60
N ALA A 93 -24.19 16.37 -0.51
CA ALA A 93 -24.49 17.21 0.64
C ALA A 93 -24.55 18.70 0.27
N GLY A 94 -23.58 19.19 -0.51
CA GLY A 94 -23.57 20.57 -1.01
C GLY A 94 -24.69 20.87 -2.01
N GLY A 95 -25.21 19.86 -2.70
CA GLY A 95 -26.42 19.94 -3.52
C GLY A 95 -27.68 20.05 -2.67
N LEU A 96 -27.82 19.22 -1.64
CA LEU A 96 -28.97 19.20 -0.74
C LEU A 96 -29.07 20.47 0.12
N ASN A 97 -27.97 20.94 0.71
CA ASN A 97 -27.94 22.19 1.47
C ASN A 97 -28.39 23.39 0.62
N ARG A 98 -28.06 23.39 -0.69
CA ARG A 98 -28.55 24.43 -1.62
C ARG A 98 -30.07 24.38 -1.85
N TYR A 99 -30.69 23.20 -1.75
CA TYR A 99 -32.15 23.09 -1.80
C TYR A 99 -32.81 23.50 -0.48
N GLU A 100 -32.16 23.25 0.66
CA GLU A 100 -32.67 23.63 1.98
C GLU A 100 -32.53 25.15 2.26
N ASP A 101 -31.43 25.78 1.83
CA ASP A 101 -31.15 27.21 2.11
C ASP A 101 -31.83 28.20 1.15
N GLY A 102 -32.44 27.73 0.05
CA GLY A 102 -33.27 28.59 -0.79
C GLY A 102 -33.56 28.06 -2.19
N ALA A 103 -34.74 27.46 -2.37
CA ALA A 103 -35.58 27.59 -3.57
C ALA A 103 -36.89 26.78 -3.45
N LEU A 104 -37.98 27.47 -3.10
CA LEU A 104 -39.12 27.61 -4.02
C LEU A 104 -39.27 29.10 -4.36
#